data_AF-A0A1Y3Q5V8-F1
#
_entry.id   AF-A0A1Y3Q5V8-F1
#
_cell.length_a   1.000
_cell.length_b   1.000
_cell.length_c   1.000
_cell.angle_alpha   90.00
_cell.angle_beta   90.00
_cell.angle_gamma   90.00
#
_symmetry.space_group_name_H-M   'P 1'
#
loop_
_entity.id
_entity.type
_entity.pdbx_description
1 polymer ?
#
loop_
_entity_poly.entity_id
_entity_poly.type
_entity_poly.pdbx_seq_one_letter_code
_entity_poly.pdbx_strand_id
1 'polypeptide(L)'
;MDVLDVLGFLFFSALEWLALIVFTFAIFKFQLPGYWGRLLLASFMLSLVSYMIFMELELVMYGPLIQIPIVILYFWQNFRIPVFYAGLMVVNGYVFYTLTQAAILIVFQALGITIIPNEAEAFGAQTLTAGIAFLIAWLLIRSNWGFTFVPDAERVKVPWNRLNVRLLVMIILGYIVNSLYNFLYFMGFRPFVVLSLGAIALGILQYHVFKKEYHEFG
;
A
#
# COMPACT_ATOMS: atom_id res chain seq x y z
N MET A 1 -2.71 1.85 -28.15
CA MET A 1 -2.86 2.94 -27.17
C MET A 1 -2.25 4.18 -27.76
N ASP A 2 -2.93 5.31 -27.62
CA ASP A 2 -2.33 6.59 -27.98
C ASP A 2 -1.26 6.97 -26.96
N VAL A 3 -0.26 7.74 -27.41
CA VAL A 3 0.82 8.22 -26.54
C VAL A 3 0.26 8.98 -25.32
N LEU A 4 -0.88 9.66 -25.50
CA LEU A 4 -1.56 10.38 -24.45
C LEU A 4 -2.10 9.45 -23.34
N ASP A 5 -2.60 8.27 -23.70
CA ASP A 5 -3.15 7.29 -22.75
C ASP A 5 -2.04 6.69 -21.90
N VAL A 6 -0.89 6.39 -22.53
CA VAL A 6 0.31 5.90 -21.83
C VAL A 6 0.78 6.93 -20.81
N LEU A 7 0.89 8.20 -21.23
CA LEU A 7 1.32 9.28 -20.34
C LEU A 7 0.32 9.52 -19.20
N GLY A 8 -0.98 9.46 -19.48
CA GLY A 8 -2.04 9.55 -18.48
C GLY A 8 -1.92 8.43 -17.45
N PHE A 9 -1.84 7.18 -17.89
CA PHE A 9 -1.68 6.01 -17.02
C PHE A 9 -0.44 6.16 -16.12
N LEU A 10 0.70 6.54 -16.69
CA LEU A 10 1.95 6.70 -15.94
C LEU A 10 1.82 7.81 -14.89
N PHE A 11 1.20 8.93 -15.23
CA PHE A 11 1.01 10.05 -14.31
C PHE A 11 0.11 9.69 -13.12
N PHE A 12 -1.10 9.14 -13.38
CA PHE A 12 -2.03 8.75 -12.33
C PHE A 12 -1.48 7.61 -11.48
N SER A 13 -0.83 6.62 -12.10
CA SER A 13 -0.17 5.54 -11.38
C SER A 13 0.98 6.08 -10.52
N ALA A 14 1.81 6.99 -11.03
CA ALA A 14 2.89 7.58 -10.24
C ALA A 14 2.38 8.38 -9.05
N LEU A 15 1.24 9.07 -9.20
CA LEU A 15 0.57 9.78 -8.11
C LEU A 15 0.05 8.81 -7.04
N GLU A 16 -0.58 7.72 -7.45
CA GLU A 16 -1.07 6.64 -6.59
C GLU A 16 0.08 6.00 -5.80
N TRP A 17 1.18 5.65 -6.47
CA TRP A 17 2.37 5.13 -5.81
C TRP A 17 2.97 6.11 -4.83
N LEU A 18 3.06 7.39 -5.20
CA LEU A 18 3.55 8.43 -4.30
C LEU A 18 2.66 8.54 -3.05
N ALA A 19 1.35 8.54 -3.24
CA ALA A 19 0.37 8.59 -2.15
C ALA A 19 0.52 7.39 -1.21
N LEU A 20 0.62 6.17 -1.75
CA LEU A 20 0.82 4.95 -0.99
C LEU A 20 2.11 5.01 -0.15
N ILE A 21 3.23 5.43 -0.75
CA ILE A 21 4.52 5.49 -0.05
C ILE A 21 4.48 6.55 1.06
N VAL A 22 4.01 7.77 0.76
CA VAL A 22 3.91 8.86 1.74
C VAL A 22 2.98 8.47 2.88
N PHE A 23 1.84 7.88 2.57
CA PHE A 23 0.89 7.37 3.56
C PHE A 23 1.51 6.28 4.45
N THR A 24 2.23 5.33 3.85
CA THR A 24 2.93 4.28 4.58
C THR A 24 3.96 4.86 5.54
N PHE A 25 4.75 5.84 5.09
CA PHE A 25 5.74 6.51 5.95
C PHE A 25 5.07 7.31 7.06
N ALA A 26 3.93 7.94 6.80
CA ALA A 26 3.16 8.66 7.81
C ALA A 26 2.66 7.72 8.94
N ILE A 27 2.16 6.52 8.61
CA ILE A 27 1.73 5.53 9.62
C ILE A 27 2.85 5.17 10.60
N PHE A 28 4.07 5.01 10.10
CA PHE A 28 5.23 4.58 10.89
C PHE A 28 6.16 5.73 11.28
N LYS A 29 5.68 6.98 11.20
CA LYS A 29 6.42 8.19 11.54
C LYS A 29 7.84 8.24 10.97
N PHE A 30 8.04 7.64 9.79
CA PHE A 30 9.35 7.56 9.18
C PHE A 30 9.74 8.95 8.67
N GLN A 31 10.98 9.37 8.92
CA GLN A 31 11.42 10.73 8.61
C GLN A 31 11.48 10.97 7.09
N LEU A 32 10.41 11.59 6.57
CA LEU A 32 10.26 12.06 5.18
C LEU A 32 11.20 13.23 4.75
N PRO A 33 11.65 14.16 5.63
CA PRO A 33 12.40 15.34 5.17
C PRO A 33 13.74 14.96 4.54
N GLY A 34 13.97 15.40 3.30
CA GLY A 34 15.20 15.17 2.54
C GLY A 34 15.15 14.02 1.52
N TYR A 35 14.06 13.23 1.49
CA TYR A 35 13.92 12.09 0.57
C TYR A 35 12.93 12.30 -0.58
N TRP A 36 12.34 13.49 -0.74
CA TRP A 36 11.35 13.79 -1.79
C TRP A 36 11.79 13.40 -3.20
N GLY A 37 13.06 13.66 -3.56
CA GLY A 37 13.59 13.23 -4.87
C GLY A 37 13.61 11.71 -5.04
N ARG A 38 13.94 10.96 -3.97
CA ARG A 38 13.92 9.49 -4.00
C ARG A 38 12.51 8.94 -4.04
N LEU A 39 11.57 9.59 -3.34
CA LEU A 39 10.15 9.23 -3.34
C LEU A 39 9.52 9.40 -4.72
N LEU A 40 9.75 10.56 -5.37
CA LEU A 40 9.25 10.83 -6.72
C LEU A 40 9.87 9.88 -7.75
N LEU A 41 11.17 9.60 -7.65
CA LEU A 41 11.81 8.64 -8.54
C LEU A 41 11.27 7.22 -8.33
N ALA A 42 11.08 6.81 -7.07
CA ALA A 42 10.53 5.50 -6.73
C ALA A 42 9.09 5.36 -7.24
N SER A 43 8.24 6.38 -7.07
CA SER A 43 6.86 6.33 -7.54
C SER A 43 6.76 6.26 -9.06
N PHE A 44 7.62 6.99 -9.78
CA PHE A 44 7.72 6.93 -11.23
C PHE A 44 8.25 5.56 -11.73
N MET A 45 9.25 4.99 -11.06
CA MET A 45 9.74 3.65 -11.42
C MET A 45 8.69 2.57 -11.14
N LEU A 46 7.96 2.68 -10.04
CA LEU A 46 6.86 1.76 -9.72
C LEU A 46 5.68 1.91 -10.69
N SER A 47 5.39 3.13 -11.19
CA SER A 47 4.38 3.31 -12.23
C SER A 47 4.78 2.65 -13.55
N LEU A 48 6.07 2.69 -13.92
CA LEU A 48 6.57 1.97 -15.09
C LEU A 48 6.44 0.46 -14.92
N VAL A 49 6.81 -0.07 -13.75
CA VAL A 49 6.61 -1.49 -13.42
C VAL A 49 5.13 -1.86 -13.50
N SER A 50 4.24 -1.03 -12.98
CA SER A 50 2.79 -1.24 -13.05
C SER A 50 2.29 -1.26 -14.49
N TYR A 51 2.79 -0.35 -15.34
CA TYR A 51 2.47 -0.31 -16.76
C TYR A 51 2.90 -1.61 -17.46
N MET A 52 4.13 -2.07 -17.22
CA MET A 52 4.63 -3.32 -17.78
C MET A 52 3.78 -4.53 -17.35
N ILE A 53 3.38 -4.60 -16.08
CA ILE A 53 2.58 -5.72 -15.57
C ILE A 53 1.17 -5.72 -16.17
N PHE A 54 0.52 -4.56 -16.25
CA PHE A 54 -0.89 -4.47 -16.64
C PHE A 54 -1.13 -4.35 -18.14
N MET A 55 -0.30 -3.58 -18.84
CA MET A 55 -0.51 -3.29 -20.26
C MET A 55 0.29 -4.21 -21.17
N GLU A 56 1.55 -4.51 -20.82
CA GLU A 56 2.43 -5.32 -21.70
C GLU A 56 2.32 -6.82 -21.40
N LEU A 57 2.26 -7.19 -20.11
CA LEU A 57 2.19 -8.60 -19.70
C LEU A 57 0.75 -9.10 -19.48
N GLU A 58 -0.24 -8.19 -19.46
CA GLU A 58 -1.66 -8.50 -19.20
C GLU A 58 -1.91 -9.29 -17.90
N LEU A 59 -1.00 -9.17 -16.92
CA LEU A 59 -1.02 -9.90 -15.64
C LEU A 59 -1.85 -9.16 -14.58
N VAL A 60 -2.99 -8.57 -14.96
CA VAL A 60 -3.78 -7.68 -14.09
C VAL A 60 -4.22 -8.36 -12.80
N MET A 61 -4.59 -9.65 -12.89
CA MET A 61 -5.00 -10.48 -11.75
C MET A 61 -3.86 -10.73 -10.73
N TYR A 62 -2.61 -10.74 -11.20
CA TYR A 62 -1.42 -11.03 -10.38
C TYR A 62 -0.69 -9.75 -9.94
N GLY A 63 -1.26 -8.57 -10.21
CA GLY A 63 -0.64 -7.28 -9.92
C GLY A 63 -0.04 -7.17 -8.51
N PRO A 64 -0.86 -7.22 -7.44
CA PRO A 64 -0.38 -7.09 -6.06
C PRO A 64 0.60 -8.19 -5.65
N LEU A 65 0.46 -9.41 -6.20
CA LEU A 65 1.36 -10.53 -5.94
C LEU A 65 2.79 -10.20 -6.40
N ILE A 66 2.93 -9.53 -7.54
CA ILE A 66 4.24 -9.14 -8.09
C ILE A 66 4.71 -7.81 -7.50
N GLN A 67 3.80 -6.86 -7.34
CA GLN A 67 4.11 -5.49 -6.95
C GLN A 67 4.52 -5.36 -5.48
N ILE A 68 3.85 -6.05 -4.54
CA ILE A 68 4.19 -5.93 -3.10
C ILE A 68 5.65 -6.34 -2.82
N PRO A 69 6.17 -7.49 -3.31
CA PRO A 69 7.58 -7.84 -3.17
C PRO A 69 8.52 -6.78 -3.75
N ILE A 70 8.20 -6.21 -4.92
CA ILE A 70 9.01 -5.15 -5.54
C ILE A 70 9.07 -3.92 -4.63
N VAL A 71 7.95 -3.51 -4.05
CA VAL A 71 7.89 -2.36 -3.14
C VAL A 71 8.67 -2.63 -1.84
N ILE A 72 8.61 -3.85 -1.31
CA ILE A 72 9.43 -4.26 -0.15
C ILE A 72 10.92 -4.14 -0.49
N LEU A 73 11.35 -4.59 -1.68
CA LEU A 73 12.73 -4.43 -2.14
C LEU A 73 13.11 -2.96 -2.29
N TYR A 74 12.20 -2.10 -2.77
CA TYR A 74 12.42 -0.66 -2.84
C TYR A 74 12.65 -0.06 -1.44
N PHE A 75 11.80 -0.39 -0.47
CA PHE A 75 11.91 0.08 0.92
C PHE A 75 13.21 -0.40 1.56
N TRP A 76 13.58 -1.66 1.31
CA TRP A 76 14.81 -2.23 1.80
C TRP A 76 16.05 -1.53 1.21
N GLN A 77 16.13 -1.40 -0.12
CA GLN A 77 17.34 -0.94 -0.79
C GLN A 77 17.49 0.59 -0.82
N ASN A 78 16.41 1.33 -1.10
CA ASN A 78 16.47 2.78 -1.32
C ASN A 78 16.37 3.58 -0.01
N PHE A 79 15.61 3.05 0.95
CA PHE A 79 15.39 3.67 2.26
C PHE A 79 16.16 2.99 3.39
N ARG A 80 16.94 1.94 3.07
CA ARG A 80 17.83 1.26 4.02
C ARG A 80 17.10 0.67 5.23
N ILE A 81 15.83 0.32 5.05
CA ILE A 81 14.97 -0.25 6.10
C ILE A 81 15.21 -1.77 6.16
N PRO A 82 15.46 -2.40 7.32
CA PRO A 82 15.64 -3.85 7.37
C PRO A 82 14.41 -4.58 6.80
N VAL A 83 14.65 -5.65 6.03
CA VAL A 83 13.61 -6.37 5.24
C VAL A 83 12.34 -6.68 6.03
N PHE A 84 12.48 -7.08 7.29
CA PHE A 84 11.34 -7.36 8.17
C PHE A 84 10.44 -6.13 8.39
N TYR A 85 11.04 -4.98 8.68
CA TYR A 85 10.31 -3.74 8.89
C TYR A 85 9.78 -3.18 7.57
N ALA A 86 10.54 -3.30 6.48
CA ALA A 86 10.07 -2.95 5.15
C ALA A 86 8.81 -3.75 4.77
N GLY A 87 8.81 -5.06 5.01
CA GLY A 87 7.63 -5.92 4.83
C GLY A 87 6.44 -5.49 5.67
N LEU A 88 6.66 -5.16 6.95
CA LEU A 88 5.62 -4.68 7.84
C LEU A 88 5.00 -3.37 7.37
N MET A 89 5.85 -2.41 6.99
CA MET A 89 5.42 -1.10 6.50
C MET A 89 4.60 -1.24 5.21
N VAL A 90 5.17 -1.91 4.21
CA VAL A 90 4.53 -2.07 2.89
C VAL A 90 3.20 -2.80 3.02
N VAL A 91 3.16 -3.94 3.72
CA VAL A 91 1.90 -4.69 3.87
C VAL A 91 0.84 -3.87 4.60
N ASN A 92 1.19 -3.16 5.68
CA ASN A 92 0.21 -2.34 6.41
C ASN A 92 -0.33 -1.19 5.52
N GLY A 93 0.57 -0.48 4.84
CA GLY A 93 0.20 0.55 3.87
C GLY A 93 -0.72 0.03 2.77
N TYR A 94 -0.40 -1.12 2.18
CA TYR A 94 -1.21 -1.78 1.16
C TYR A 94 -2.58 -2.20 1.66
N VAL A 95 -2.68 -2.87 2.83
CA VAL A 95 -3.99 -3.29 3.37
C VAL A 95 -4.89 -2.07 3.56
N PHE A 96 -4.36 -0.98 4.12
CA PHE A 96 -5.13 0.24 4.34
C PHE A 96 -5.53 0.92 3.01
N TYR A 97 -4.60 0.97 2.06
CA TYR A 97 -4.85 1.55 0.74
C TYR A 97 -5.92 0.75 -0.02
N THR A 98 -5.80 -0.57 -0.03
CA THR A 98 -6.80 -1.50 -0.58
C THR A 98 -8.18 -1.32 0.06
N LEU A 99 -8.24 -1.10 1.38
CA LEU A 99 -9.51 -0.84 2.07
C LEU A 99 -10.12 0.49 1.68
N THR A 100 -9.30 1.53 1.55
CA THR A 100 -9.74 2.85 1.09
C THR A 100 -10.31 2.74 -0.32
N GLN A 101 -9.59 2.06 -1.21
CA GLN A 101 -10.03 1.81 -2.57
C GLN A 101 -11.33 0.99 -2.60
N ALA A 102 -11.42 -0.11 -1.84
CA ALA A 102 -12.63 -0.94 -1.76
C ALA A 102 -13.85 -0.14 -1.28
N ALA A 103 -13.68 0.76 -0.31
CA ALA A 103 -14.76 1.64 0.15
C ALA A 103 -15.25 2.57 -0.97
N ILE A 104 -14.33 3.15 -1.75
CA ILE A 104 -14.66 4.00 -2.91
C ILE A 104 -15.39 3.18 -3.97
N LEU A 105 -14.90 1.97 -4.29
CA LEU A 105 -15.54 1.08 -5.26
C LEU A 105 -16.99 0.75 -4.87
N ILE A 106 -17.27 0.52 -3.58
CA ILE A 106 -18.64 0.28 -3.08
C ILE A 106 -19.52 1.51 -3.28
N VAL A 107 -19.01 2.70 -2.98
CA VAL A 107 -19.75 3.96 -3.20
C VAL A 107 -20.05 4.15 -4.68
N PHE A 108 -19.08 3.91 -5.56
CA PHE A 108 -19.26 4.04 -7.01
C PHE A 108 -20.29 3.03 -7.54
N GLN A 109 -20.22 1.77 -7.10
CA GLN A 109 -21.22 0.75 -7.43
C GLN A 109 -22.62 1.12 -6.93
N ALA A 110 -22.75 1.72 -5.74
CA ALA A 110 -24.02 2.20 -5.21
C ALA A 110 -24.61 3.36 -6.04
N LEU A 111 -23.76 4.15 -6.70
CA LEU A 111 -24.14 5.21 -7.63
C LEU A 111 -24.38 4.70 -9.07
N GLY A 112 -24.15 3.40 -9.33
CA GLY A 112 -24.31 2.79 -10.66
C GLY A 112 -23.14 3.04 -11.62
N ILE A 113 -21.98 3.47 -11.10
CA ILE A 113 -20.76 3.74 -11.87
C ILE A 113 -19.95 2.45 -12.01
N THR A 114 -19.62 2.04 -13.23
CA THR A 114 -18.91 0.78 -13.52
C THR A 114 -17.46 1.04 -13.92
N ILE A 115 -16.55 0.85 -12.98
CA ILE A 115 -15.13 1.11 -13.21
C ILE A 115 -14.54 0.06 -14.15
N ILE A 116 -14.22 0.50 -15.37
CA ILE A 116 -13.49 -0.28 -16.37
C ILE A 116 -12.01 0.18 -16.37
N PRO A 117 -11.03 -0.74 -16.42
CA PRO A 117 -9.62 -0.38 -16.49
C PRO A 117 -9.31 0.56 -17.67
N ASN A 118 -8.43 1.52 -17.45
CA ASN A 118 -8.00 2.52 -18.44
C ASN A 118 -9.10 3.47 -18.95
N GLU A 119 -10.23 3.56 -18.24
CA GLU A 119 -11.26 4.57 -18.49
C GLU A 119 -11.19 5.72 -17.47
N ALA A 120 -11.87 6.84 -17.79
CA ALA A 120 -11.92 8.03 -16.94
C ALA A 120 -12.39 7.74 -15.51
N GLU A 121 -13.30 6.77 -15.34
CA GLU A 121 -13.81 6.37 -14.04
C GLU A 121 -12.73 5.70 -13.17
N ALA A 122 -11.84 4.91 -13.78
CA ALA A 122 -10.71 4.30 -13.09
C ALA A 122 -9.68 5.35 -12.65
N PHE A 123 -9.36 6.32 -13.51
CA PHE A 123 -8.49 7.44 -13.13
C PHE A 123 -9.13 8.32 -12.05
N GLY A 124 -10.45 8.51 -12.10
CA GLY A 124 -11.21 9.20 -11.05
C GLY A 124 -11.11 8.49 -9.70
N ALA A 125 -11.33 7.17 -9.68
CA ALA A 125 -11.20 6.36 -8.47
C ALA A 125 -9.76 6.34 -7.92
N GLN A 126 -8.74 6.22 -8.78
CA GLN A 126 -7.33 6.29 -8.38
C GLN A 126 -6.99 7.65 -7.77
N THR A 127 -7.38 8.74 -8.44
CA THR A 127 -7.12 10.11 -7.96
C THR A 127 -7.79 10.36 -6.61
N LEU A 128 -9.03 9.90 -6.43
CA LEU A 128 -9.75 10.04 -5.17
C LEU A 128 -9.12 9.20 -4.05
N THR A 129 -8.67 7.98 -4.36
CA THR A 129 -7.95 7.12 -3.41
C THR A 129 -6.62 7.77 -2.99
N ALA A 130 -5.83 8.27 -3.95
CA ALA A 130 -4.59 8.97 -3.68
C ALA A 130 -4.82 10.25 -2.85
N GLY A 131 -5.86 11.02 -3.16
CA GLY A 131 -6.25 12.21 -2.42
C GLY A 131 -6.62 11.90 -0.96
N ILE A 132 -7.40 10.85 -0.72
CA ILE A 132 -7.74 10.39 0.64
C ILE A 132 -6.48 9.91 1.38
N ALA A 133 -5.61 9.13 0.71
CA ALA A 133 -4.37 8.66 1.30
C ALA A 133 -3.46 9.83 1.72
N PHE A 134 -3.31 10.85 0.88
CA PHE A 134 -2.58 12.07 1.23
C PHE A 134 -3.22 12.85 2.38
N LEU A 135 -4.55 12.97 2.39
CA LEU A 135 -5.27 13.65 3.47
C LEU A 135 -5.05 12.94 4.81
N ILE A 136 -5.17 11.61 4.83
CA ILE A 136 -4.94 10.82 6.05
C ILE A 136 -3.47 10.90 6.46
N ALA A 137 -2.53 10.81 5.51
CA ALA A 137 -1.10 10.99 5.78
C ALA A 137 -0.82 12.34 6.44
N TRP A 138 -1.40 13.42 5.90
CA TRP A 138 -1.28 14.76 6.45
C TRP A 138 -1.86 14.86 7.88
N LEU A 139 -3.03 14.28 8.12
CA LEU A 139 -3.64 14.23 9.45
C LEU A 139 -2.80 13.44 10.46
N LEU A 140 -2.22 12.31 10.06
CA LEU A 140 -1.32 11.51 10.91
C LEU A 140 -0.07 12.29 11.29
N ILE A 141 0.57 12.94 10.30
CA ILE A 141 1.76 13.76 10.51
C ILE A 141 1.44 14.93 11.44
N ARG A 142 0.33 15.65 11.20
CA ARG A 142 -0.07 16.82 11.99
C ARG A 142 -0.47 16.45 13.42
N SER A 143 -1.12 15.31 13.61
CA SER A 143 -1.55 14.82 14.93
C SER A 143 -0.42 14.12 15.68
N ASN A 144 0.74 13.91 15.03
CA ASN A 144 1.84 13.09 15.53
C ASN A 144 1.35 11.71 15.98
N TRP A 145 0.44 11.11 15.20
CA TRP A 145 -0.11 9.76 15.42
C TRP A 145 0.56 8.78 14.47
N GLY A 146 0.94 7.62 14.98
CA GLY A 146 1.70 6.61 14.25
C GLY A 146 2.68 5.86 15.15
N PHE A 147 3.37 4.89 14.58
CA PHE A 147 4.26 3.97 15.30
C PHE A 147 5.72 4.41 15.21
N THR A 148 6.48 4.27 16.31
CA THR A 148 7.89 4.68 16.39
C THR A 148 8.85 3.51 16.52
N PHE A 149 8.35 2.28 16.73
CA PHE A 149 9.21 1.10 16.91
C PHE A 149 10.02 0.70 15.66
N VAL A 150 9.77 1.31 14.50
CA VAL A 150 10.53 1.00 13.27
C VAL A 150 11.88 1.71 13.34
N PRO A 151 13.00 0.97 13.35
CA PRO A 151 14.32 1.59 13.44
C PRO A 151 14.71 2.23 12.12
N ASP A 152 15.20 3.47 12.20
CA ASP A 152 15.78 4.20 11.06
C ASP A 152 17.21 3.75 10.69
N ALA A 153 17.79 2.82 11.47
CA ALA A 153 19.16 2.36 11.29
C ALA A 153 19.28 1.10 10.41
N GLU A 154 20.21 1.15 9.46
CA GLU A 154 20.44 0.19 8.38
C GLU A 154 20.81 -1.25 8.83
N ARG A 155 21.12 -1.46 10.11
CA ARG A 155 21.65 -2.75 10.63
C ARG A 155 21.11 -3.16 11.99
N VAL A 156 19.83 -2.92 12.25
CA VAL A 156 19.20 -3.46 13.46
C VAL A 156 18.87 -4.93 13.27
N LYS A 157 19.51 -5.79 14.08
CA LYS A 157 19.16 -7.22 14.14
C LYS A 157 17.77 -7.34 14.77
N VAL A 158 16.82 -7.94 14.05
CA VAL A 158 15.50 -8.24 14.60
C VAL A 158 15.63 -9.43 15.55
N PRO A 159 15.38 -9.28 16.86
CA PRO A 159 15.44 -10.41 17.78
C PRO A 159 14.30 -11.38 17.46
N TRP A 160 14.59 -12.68 17.48
CA TRP A 160 13.61 -13.75 17.28
C TRP A 160 12.74 -13.94 18.53
N ASN A 161 11.96 -12.91 18.85
CA ASN A 161 11.00 -12.94 19.95
C ASN A 161 9.63 -13.38 19.44
N ARG A 162 8.82 -14.00 20.32
CA ARG A 162 7.45 -14.47 20.01
C ARG A 162 6.58 -13.40 19.35
N LEU A 163 6.80 -12.13 19.71
CA LEU A 163 6.09 -10.98 19.15
C LEU A 163 6.53 -10.68 17.70
N ASN A 164 7.83 -10.69 17.40
CA ASN A 164 8.34 -10.49 16.05
C ASN A 164 7.96 -11.65 15.12
N VAL A 165 7.97 -12.88 15.61
CA VAL A 165 7.47 -14.05 14.85
C VAL A 165 5.98 -13.89 14.54
N ARG A 166 5.18 -13.42 15.50
CA ARG A 166 3.75 -13.14 15.26
C ARG A 166 3.55 -12.06 14.20
N LEU A 167 4.34 -10.99 14.23
CA LEU A 167 4.29 -9.95 13.20
C LEU A 167 4.72 -10.49 11.84
N LEU A 168 5.72 -11.36 11.77
CA LEU A 168 6.12 -12.01 10.51
C LEU A 168 4.96 -12.80 9.90
N VAL A 169 4.25 -13.60 10.71
CA VAL A 169 3.05 -14.32 10.27
C VAL A 169 1.98 -13.34 9.77
N MET A 170 1.79 -12.20 10.45
CA MET A 170 0.82 -11.19 10.03
C MET A 170 1.22 -10.47 8.72
N ILE A 171 2.50 -10.28 8.46
CA ILE A 171 3.00 -9.77 7.17
C ILE A 171 2.61 -10.74 6.06
N ILE A 172 2.86 -12.05 6.24
CA ILE A 172 2.51 -13.09 5.26
C ILE A 172 1.00 -13.13 5.04
N LEU A 173 0.20 -13.12 6.12
CA LEU A 173 -1.26 -13.11 6.02
C LEU A 173 -1.79 -11.86 5.31
N GLY A 174 -1.28 -10.68 5.66
CA GLY A 174 -1.66 -9.43 5.01
C GLY A 174 -1.29 -9.38 3.52
N TYR A 175 -0.15 -9.95 3.16
CA TYR A 175 0.25 -10.13 1.76
C TYR A 175 -0.70 -11.06 1.00
N ILE A 176 -1.07 -12.20 1.59
CA ILE A 176 -2.05 -13.14 1.01
C ILE A 176 -3.40 -12.45 0.83
N VAL A 177 -3.89 -11.71 1.83
CA VAL A 177 -5.18 -11.01 1.75
C VAL A 177 -5.18 -9.96 0.64
N ASN A 178 -4.12 -9.17 0.47
CA ASN A 178 -4.03 -8.20 -0.64
C ASN A 178 -3.98 -8.90 -2.00
N SER A 179 -3.26 -10.00 -2.12
CA SER A 179 -3.18 -10.76 -3.37
C SER A 179 -4.53 -11.42 -3.72
N LEU A 180 -5.22 -11.96 -2.71
CA LEU A 180 -6.56 -12.52 -2.86
C LEU A 180 -7.60 -11.46 -3.21
N TYR A 181 -7.46 -10.22 -2.74
CA TYR A 181 -8.40 -9.15 -3.09
C TYR A 181 -8.52 -8.96 -4.59
N ASN A 182 -7.38 -8.75 -5.26
CA ASN A 182 -7.37 -8.53 -6.70
C ASN A 182 -7.90 -9.77 -7.43
N PHE A 183 -7.46 -10.96 -7.03
CA PHE A 183 -7.96 -12.22 -7.59
C PHE A 183 -9.48 -12.38 -7.48
N LEU A 184 -10.07 -12.09 -6.30
CA LEU A 184 -11.51 -12.18 -6.06
C LEU A 184 -12.29 -11.10 -6.84
N TYR A 185 -11.75 -9.88 -6.94
CA TYR A 185 -12.37 -8.80 -7.71
C TYR A 185 -12.53 -9.20 -9.19
N PHE A 186 -11.48 -9.75 -9.81
CA PHE A 186 -11.55 -10.20 -11.21
C PHE A 186 -12.41 -11.44 -11.42
N MET A 187 -12.61 -12.28 -10.40
CA MET A 187 -13.59 -13.38 -10.44
C MET A 187 -15.04 -12.92 -10.24
N GLY A 188 -15.30 -11.61 -10.14
CA GLY A 188 -16.64 -11.04 -10.05
C GLY A 188 -17.26 -11.06 -8.66
N PHE A 189 -16.46 -11.25 -7.60
CA PHE A 189 -16.97 -11.13 -6.24
C PHE A 189 -17.30 -9.68 -5.89
N ARG A 190 -18.36 -9.49 -5.10
CA ARG A 190 -18.78 -8.15 -4.66
C ARG A 190 -17.69 -7.52 -3.79
N PRO A 191 -17.33 -6.23 -4.00
CA PRO A 191 -16.32 -5.52 -3.21
C PRO A 191 -16.56 -5.57 -1.70
N PHE A 192 -17.81 -5.70 -1.26
CA PHE A 192 -18.18 -5.83 0.16
C PHE A 192 -17.56 -7.05 0.86
N VAL A 193 -17.49 -8.20 0.17
CA VAL A 193 -16.87 -9.42 0.72
C VAL A 193 -15.38 -9.17 0.97
N VAL A 194 -14.74 -8.43 0.07
CA VAL A 194 -13.33 -8.11 0.23
C VAL A 194 -13.08 -7.04 1.28
N LEU A 195 -13.94 -6.02 1.35
CA LEU A 195 -13.84 -4.99 2.38
C LEU A 195 -13.92 -5.60 3.78
N SER A 196 -14.81 -6.58 3.99
CA SER A 196 -14.91 -7.26 5.28
C SER A 196 -13.66 -8.10 5.61
N LEU A 197 -13.12 -8.86 4.66
CA LEU A 197 -11.88 -9.62 4.85
C LEU A 197 -10.68 -8.69 5.11
N GLY A 198 -10.54 -7.62 4.34
CA GLY A 198 -9.50 -6.61 4.50
C GLY A 198 -9.59 -5.91 5.85
N ALA A 199 -10.80 -5.58 6.32
CA ALA A 199 -11.01 -4.89 7.58
C ALA A 199 -10.64 -5.77 8.78
N ILE A 200 -10.97 -7.07 8.71
CA ILE A 200 -10.55 -8.06 9.70
C ILE A 200 -9.02 -8.18 9.71
N ALA A 201 -8.40 -8.32 8.54
CA ALA A 201 -6.95 -8.42 8.41
C ALA A 201 -6.25 -7.19 8.96
N LEU A 202 -6.74 -5.99 8.62
CA LEU A 202 -6.21 -4.72 9.13
C LEU A 202 -6.38 -4.63 10.65
N GLY A 203 -7.56 -4.94 11.18
CA GLY A 203 -7.82 -4.88 12.62
C GLY A 203 -6.87 -5.77 13.42
N ILE A 204 -6.64 -7.00 12.95
CA ILE A 204 -5.70 -7.94 13.59
C ILE A 204 -4.26 -7.45 13.47
N LEU A 205 -3.86 -6.98 12.29
CA LEU A 205 -2.50 -6.50 12.05
C LEU A 205 -2.22 -5.25 12.89
N GLN A 206 -3.14 -4.29 12.90
CA GLN A 206 -3.04 -3.07 13.67
C GLN A 206 -3.01 -3.35 15.18
N TYR A 207 -3.81 -4.29 15.68
CA TYR A 207 -3.75 -4.73 17.08
C TYR A 207 -2.35 -5.24 17.47
N HIS A 208 -1.70 -6.02 16.61
CA HIS A 208 -0.35 -6.53 16.88
C HIS A 208 0.73 -5.46 16.78
N VAL A 209 0.58 -4.52 15.85
CA VAL A 209 1.47 -3.37 15.71
C VAL A 209 1.36 -2.47 16.94
N PHE A 210 0.15 -2.17 17.43
CA PHE A 210 -0.05 -1.45 18.70
C PHE A 210 0.54 -2.18 19.90
N LYS A 211 0.35 -3.51 19.98
CA LYS A 211 0.93 -4.31 21.06
C LYS A 211 2.45 -4.27 21.05
N LYS A 212 3.09 -4.15 19.88
CA LYS A 212 4.53 -3.97 19.77
C LYS A 212 4.97 -2.61 20.31
N GLU A 213 4.32 -1.54 19.88
CA GLU A 213 4.62 -0.18 20.35
C GLU A 213 4.52 -0.10 21.88
N TYR A 214 3.45 -0.66 22.47
CA TYR A 214 3.28 -0.69 23.92
C TYR A 214 4.38 -1.49 24.63
N HIS A 215 4.87 -2.60 24.05
CA HIS A 215 5.92 -3.40 24.68
C HIS A 215 7.31 -2.73 24.61
N GLU A 216 7.55 -1.86 23.63
CA GLU A 216 8.84 -1.18 23.47
C GLU A 216 8.90 0.17 24.21
N PHE A 217 7.75 0.85 24.40
CA PHE A 217 7.70 2.20 24.97
C PHE A 217 6.75 2.39 26.17
N GLY A 218 5.99 1.37 26.58
CA GLY A 218 5.08 1.40 27.74
C GLY A 218 5.59 0.57 28.90
#